data_AF-A0A2X1AQ82-F1
#
_entry.id   AF-A0A2X1AQ82-F1
#
_cell.length_a   1.000
_cell.length_b   1.000
_cell.length_c   1.000
_cell.angle_alpha   90.00
_cell.angle_beta   90.00
_cell.angle_gamma   90.00
#
_symmetry.space_group_name_H-M   'P 1'
#
loop_
_entity.id
_entity.type
_entity.pdbx_description
1 polymer ?
#
loop_
_entity_poly.entity_id
_entity_poly.type
_entity_poly.pdbx_seq_one_letter_code
_entity_poly.pdbx_strand_id
1 'polypeptide(L)'
;MVEEIAAHIRPGLEPKWRLAALLHDASEYVIGDMISPFKSALGAGYKDFEARLEAAIHVRFQLPPKTPQTIKTLIKKADKACAFYEATQLAGFTRRESLQIFGAPPPGYDLVIEPQPAAIAQQRYLDRYRVLAEAVGILPGADAWHTE
;
A
#
# COMPACT_ATOMS: atom_id res chain seq x y z
N MET A 1 0.89 6.63 1.80
CA MET A 1 0.97 7.04 0.38
C MET A 1 0.04 6.23 -0.52
N VAL A 2 0.30 4.94 -0.80
CA VAL A 2 -0.57 4.11 -1.68
C VAL A 2 -2.03 4.10 -1.22
N GLU A 3 -2.27 3.94 0.08
CA GLU A 3 -3.62 3.99 0.66
C GLU A 3 -4.33 5.32 0.42
N GLU A 4 -3.64 6.45 0.57
CA GLU A 4 -4.20 7.80 0.35
C GLU A 4 -4.51 8.04 -1.12
N ILE A 5 -3.62 7.62 -2.02
CA ILE A 5 -3.84 7.69 -3.47
C ILE A 5 -5.05 6.81 -3.87
N ALA A 6 -5.20 5.62 -3.29
CA ALA A 6 -6.34 4.75 -3.54
C ALA A 6 -7.66 5.41 -3.11
N ALA A 7 -7.67 6.09 -1.96
CA ALA A 7 -8.82 6.85 -1.48
C ALA A 7 -9.11 8.10 -2.33
N HIS A 8 -8.10 8.73 -2.92
CA HIS A 8 -8.27 9.82 -3.88
C HIS A 8 -8.88 9.33 -5.20
N ILE A 9 -8.38 8.21 -5.73
CA ILE A 9 -8.91 7.61 -6.97
C ILE A 9 -10.35 7.15 -6.79
N ARG A 10 -10.70 6.62 -5.61
CA ARG A 10 -12.07 6.20 -5.27
C ARG A 10 -12.51 6.83 -3.94
N PRO A 11 -13.11 8.02 -3.98
CA PRO A 11 -13.73 8.61 -2.79
C PRO A 11 -14.78 7.67 -2.20
N GLY A 12 -14.81 7.56 -0.87
CA GLY A 12 -15.71 6.64 -0.17
C GLY A 12 -15.28 5.17 -0.20
N LEU A 13 -14.01 4.87 -0.53
CA LEU A 13 -13.45 3.52 -0.44
C LEU A 13 -13.62 2.96 0.98
N GLU A 14 -14.28 1.79 1.10
CA GLU A 14 -14.53 1.16 2.40
C GLU A 14 -13.24 0.96 3.21
N PRO A 15 -13.26 1.12 4.55
CA PRO A 15 -12.07 1.03 5.40
C PRO A 15 -11.26 -0.27 5.21
N LYS A 16 -11.91 -1.42 5.00
CA LYS A 16 -11.23 -2.70 4.72
C LYS A 16 -10.35 -2.67 3.47
N TRP A 17 -10.75 -1.93 2.43
CA TRP A 17 -9.97 -1.81 1.21
C TRP A 17 -8.87 -0.76 1.31
N ARG A 18 -9.06 0.25 2.17
CA ARG A 18 -7.98 1.16 2.58
C ARG A 18 -6.92 0.40 3.38
N LEU A 19 -7.34 -0.48 4.29
CA LEU A 19 -6.43 -1.36 5.04
C LEU A 19 -5.69 -2.33 4.10
N ALA A 20 -6.37 -2.94 3.14
CA ALA A 20 -5.73 -3.75 2.11
C ALA A 20 -4.69 -2.96 1.30
N ALA A 21 -4.98 -1.69 0.97
CA ALA A 21 -4.02 -0.81 0.29
C ALA A 21 -2.82 -0.46 1.19
N LEU A 22 -3.01 -0.28 2.49
CA LEU A 22 -1.91 -0.05 3.44
C LEU A 22 -1.00 -1.28 3.58
N LEU A 23 -1.58 -2.48 3.49
CA LEU A 23 -0.90 -3.76 3.67
C LEU A 23 -0.38 -4.39 2.36
N HIS A 24 -0.50 -3.72 1.21
CA HIS A 24 -0.26 -4.34 -0.10
C HIS A 24 1.16 -4.93 -0.27
N ASP A 25 2.18 -4.28 0.32
CA ASP A 25 3.57 -4.76 0.34
C ASP A 25 3.97 -5.38 1.69
N ALA A 26 3.00 -5.73 2.54
CA ALA A 26 3.31 -6.31 3.84
C ALA A 26 4.08 -7.64 3.71
N SER A 27 3.97 -8.37 2.59
CA SER A 27 4.76 -9.57 2.32
C SER A 27 6.27 -9.31 2.29
N GLU A 28 6.70 -8.08 1.97
CA GLU A 28 8.10 -7.69 1.82
C GLU A 28 8.88 -7.75 3.14
N TYR A 29 8.22 -7.74 4.30
CA TYR A 29 8.90 -7.98 5.58
C TYR A 29 9.52 -9.39 5.65
N VAL A 30 8.96 -10.36 4.92
CA VAL A 30 9.47 -11.74 4.88
C VAL A 30 10.40 -11.96 3.68
N ILE A 31 10.01 -11.44 2.51
CA ILE A 31 10.67 -11.78 1.24
C ILE A 31 11.69 -10.75 0.77
N GLY A 32 11.76 -9.59 1.45
CA GLY A 32 12.51 -8.43 1.02
C GLY A 32 11.80 -7.64 -0.08
N ASP A 33 12.18 -6.38 -0.22
CA ASP A 33 11.72 -5.54 -1.34
C ASP A 33 12.44 -5.97 -2.63
N MET A 34 11.66 -6.19 -3.67
CA MET A 34 12.14 -6.59 -4.99
C MET A 34 11.56 -5.70 -6.06
N ILE A 35 12.45 -5.04 -6.82
CA ILE A 35 12.03 -4.25 -7.97
C ILE A 35 11.29 -5.12 -9.00
N SER A 36 10.26 -4.56 -9.64
CA SER A 36 9.35 -5.30 -10.54
C SER A 36 10.04 -6.09 -11.67
N PRO A 37 11.15 -5.63 -12.28
CA PRO A 37 11.89 -6.41 -13.28
C PRO A 37 12.37 -7.77 -12.74
N PHE A 38 12.82 -7.83 -11.48
CA PHE A 38 13.27 -9.08 -10.86
C PHE A 38 12.11 -10.00 -10.48
N LYS A 39 10.98 -9.45 -9.97
CA LYS A 39 9.76 -10.25 -9.71
C LYS A 39 9.29 -11.00 -10.97
N SER A 40 9.53 -10.43 -12.15
CA SER A 40 9.18 -11.05 -13.44
C SER A 40 10.11 -12.19 -13.85
N ALA A 41 11.36 -12.18 -13.38
CA ALA A 41 12.38 -13.18 -13.70
C ALA A 41 12.35 -14.43 -12.80
N LEU A 42 11.79 -14.34 -11.58
CA LEU A 42 11.78 -15.43 -10.59
C LEU A 42 10.81 -16.59 -10.86
N GLY A 43 9.98 -16.50 -11.91
CA GLY A 43 9.09 -17.58 -12.33
C GLY A 43 7.82 -17.76 -11.49
N ALA A 44 7.06 -18.82 -11.77
CA ALA A 44 5.72 -19.05 -11.21
C ALA A 44 5.73 -19.39 -9.70
N GLY A 45 6.71 -20.15 -9.23
CA GLY A 45 6.77 -20.59 -7.83
C GLY A 45 6.90 -19.43 -6.84
N TYR A 46 7.62 -18.36 -7.22
CA TYR A 46 7.72 -17.15 -6.39
C TYR A 46 6.37 -16.42 -6.27
N LYS A 47 5.64 -16.30 -7.38
CA LYS A 47 4.30 -15.65 -7.39
C LYS A 47 3.29 -16.43 -6.55
N ASP A 48 3.32 -17.75 -6.59
CA ASP A 48 2.45 -18.58 -5.77
C ASP A 48 2.79 -18.45 -4.28
N PHE A 49 4.07 -18.34 -3.95
CA PHE A 49 4.52 -18.09 -2.57
C PHE A 49 4.10 -16.70 -2.06
N GLU A 50 4.33 -15.64 -2.86
CA GLU A 50 3.91 -14.27 -2.55
C GLU A 50 2.38 -14.21 -2.34
N ALA A 51 1.60 -14.85 -3.21
CA ALA A 51 0.14 -14.90 -3.09
C ALA A 51 -0.35 -15.64 -1.82
N ARG A 52 0.34 -16.70 -1.40
CA ARG A 52 0.04 -17.42 -0.15
C ARG A 52 0.36 -16.56 1.07
N LEU A 53 1.44 -15.79 1.02
CA LEU A 53 1.82 -14.88 2.09
C LEU A 53 0.84 -13.70 2.19
N GLU A 54 0.47 -13.08 1.07
CA GLU A 54 -0.58 -12.06 0.98
C GLU A 54 -1.89 -12.57 1.60
N ALA A 55 -2.32 -13.78 1.25
CA ALA A 55 -3.53 -14.38 1.81
C ALA A 55 -3.45 -14.60 3.32
N ALA A 56 -2.31 -15.06 3.84
CA ALA A 56 -2.11 -15.26 5.27
C ALA A 56 -2.15 -13.93 6.05
N ILE A 57 -1.53 -12.88 5.49
CA ILE A 57 -1.56 -11.52 6.03
C ILE A 57 -3.00 -11.01 6.07
N HIS A 58 -3.75 -11.14 4.97
CA HIS A 58 -5.15 -10.72 4.93
C HIS A 58 -6.00 -11.42 5.98
N VAL A 59 -5.87 -12.75 6.13
CA VAL A 59 -6.59 -13.50 7.18
C VAL A 59 -6.24 -12.99 8.57
N ARG A 60 -4.95 -12.74 8.85
CA ARG A 60 -4.49 -12.20 10.15
C ARG A 60 -5.12 -10.83 10.48
N PHE A 61 -5.43 -10.04 9.46
CA PHE A 61 -6.05 -8.73 9.58
C PHE A 61 -7.54 -8.73 9.19
N GLN A 62 -8.22 -9.87 9.29
CA GLN A 62 -9.67 -10.00 9.05
C GLN A 62 -10.15 -9.46 7.68
N LEU A 63 -9.25 -9.45 6.69
CA LEU A 63 -9.55 -9.14 5.30
C LEU A 63 -9.87 -10.44 4.55
N PRO A 64 -10.63 -10.36 3.44
CA PRO A 64 -10.80 -11.50 2.55
C PRO A 64 -9.43 -12.01 2.06
N PRO A 65 -9.14 -13.32 2.12
CA PRO A 65 -7.84 -13.87 1.70
C PRO A 65 -7.47 -13.48 0.27
N LYS A 66 -8.47 -13.39 -0.61
CA LYS A 66 -8.34 -12.90 -1.97
C LYS A 66 -9.02 -11.55 -2.12
N THR A 67 -8.23 -10.52 -2.45
CA THR A 67 -8.73 -9.19 -2.77
C THR A 67 -9.54 -9.23 -4.08
N PRO A 68 -10.77 -8.65 -4.12
CA PRO A 68 -11.53 -8.56 -5.36
C PRO A 68 -10.74 -7.89 -6.48
N GLN A 69 -10.90 -8.36 -7.72
CA GLN A 69 -10.10 -7.88 -8.86
C GLN A 69 -10.19 -6.36 -9.06
N THR A 70 -11.35 -5.76 -8.80
CA THR A 70 -11.56 -4.30 -8.89
C THR A 70 -10.79 -3.51 -7.83
N ILE A 71 -10.56 -4.10 -6.66
CA ILE A 71 -9.76 -3.52 -5.58
C ILE A 71 -8.28 -3.74 -5.85
N LYS A 72 -7.88 -4.94 -6.30
CA LYS A 72 -6.49 -5.23 -6.70
C LYS A 72 -6.01 -4.28 -7.80
N THR A 73 -6.88 -4.00 -8.79
CA THR A 73 -6.59 -3.05 -9.88
C THR A 73 -6.47 -1.62 -9.36
N LEU A 74 -7.31 -1.22 -8.39
CA LEU A 74 -7.23 0.09 -7.75
C LEU A 74 -5.91 0.28 -6.99
N ILE A 75 -5.55 -0.69 -6.14
CA ILE A 75 -4.30 -0.66 -5.37
C ILE A 75 -3.10 -0.60 -6.31
N LYS A 76 -3.07 -1.44 -7.35
CA LYS A 76 -1.99 -1.41 -8.36
C LYS A 76 -1.89 -0.06 -9.09
N LYS A 77 -3.01 0.63 -9.33
CA LYS A 77 -2.99 1.97 -9.92
C LYS A 77 -2.42 3.00 -8.95
N ALA A 78 -2.76 2.90 -7.67
CA ALA A 78 -2.25 3.77 -6.62
C ALA A 78 -0.76 3.57 -6.36
N ASP A 79 -0.32 2.31 -6.32
CA ASP A 79 1.08 1.89 -6.22
C ASP A 79 1.92 2.46 -7.37
N LYS A 80 1.49 2.25 -8.63
CA LYS A 80 2.15 2.86 -9.80
C LYS A 80 2.27 4.38 -9.73
N ALA A 81 1.26 5.06 -9.20
CA ALA A 81 1.33 6.51 -9.01
C ALA A 81 2.35 6.88 -7.92
N CYS A 82 2.45 6.10 -6.83
CA CYS A 82 3.50 6.25 -5.83
C CYS A 82 4.89 6.11 -6.45
N ALA A 83 5.12 5.03 -7.21
CA ALA A 83 6.36 4.78 -7.93
C ALA A 83 6.71 5.88 -8.93
N PHE A 84 5.71 6.52 -9.57
CA PHE A 84 5.95 7.69 -10.43
C PHE A 84 6.56 8.86 -9.64
N TYR A 85 6.00 9.20 -8.48
CA TYR A 85 6.50 10.30 -7.66
C TYR A 85 7.87 9.98 -7.07
N GLU A 86 8.08 8.76 -6.59
CA GLU A 86 9.38 8.29 -6.08
C GLU A 86 10.45 8.34 -7.18
N ALA A 87 10.13 7.85 -8.38
CA ALA A 87 11.06 7.86 -9.49
C ALA A 87 11.49 9.28 -9.88
N THR A 88 10.53 10.22 -9.92
CA THR A 88 10.78 11.60 -10.35
C THR A 88 11.43 12.47 -9.27
N GLN A 89 11.14 12.24 -7.99
CA GLN A 89 11.61 13.09 -6.89
C GLN A 89 12.84 12.54 -6.18
N LEU A 90 12.99 11.21 -6.11
CA LEU A 90 14.02 10.56 -5.30
C LEU A 90 15.04 9.76 -6.12
N ALA A 91 14.60 9.11 -7.21
CA ALA A 91 15.47 8.20 -7.97
C ALA A 91 16.07 8.81 -9.25
N GLY A 92 15.83 10.10 -9.53
CA GLY A 92 16.46 10.84 -10.63
C GLY A 92 15.89 10.56 -12.03
N PHE A 93 14.74 9.89 -12.14
CA PHE A 93 14.08 9.67 -13.43
C PHE A 93 13.48 10.98 -13.94
N THR A 94 13.57 11.20 -15.26
CA THR A 94 12.86 12.31 -15.87
C THR A 94 11.36 12.06 -15.86
N ARG A 95 10.56 13.14 -15.86
CA ARG A 95 9.11 13.03 -15.99
C ARG A 95 8.67 12.20 -17.20
N ARG A 96 9.40 12.30 -18.31
CA ARG A 96 9.10 11.55 -19.54
C ARG A 96 9.29 10.05 -19.35
N GLU A 97 10.40 9.63 -18.72
CA GLU A 97 10.66 8.21 -18.43
C GLU A 97 9.61 7.66 -17.46
N SER A 98 9.33 8.39 -16.38
CA SER A 98 8.33 7.96 -15.40
C SER A 98 6.92 7.85 -16.00
N LEU A 99 6.55 8.75 -16.93
CA LEU A 99 5.28 8.63 -17.67
C LEU A 99 5.23 7.38 -18.56
N GLN A 100 6.35 6.99 -19.18
CA GLN A 100 6.41 5.80 -20.02
C GLN A 100 6.37 4.51 -19.20
N ILE A 101 7.02 4.47 -18.03
CA ILE A 101 7.14 3.27 -17.19
C ILE A 101 5.91 3.08 -16.30
N PHE A 102 5.49 4.14 -15.60
CA PHE A 102 4.45 4.07 -14.56
C PHE A 102 3.09 4.61 -15.02
N GLY A 103 3.08 5.50 -16.02
CA GLY A 103 1.91 6.23 -16.46
C GLY A 103 1.72 7.55 -15.71
N ALA A 104 0.64 8.27 -16.04
CA ALA A 104 0.31 9.52 -15.35
C ALA A 104 -0.33 9.24 -13.97
N PRO A 105 0.07 9.97 -12.91
CA PRO A 105 -0.66 9.98 -11.64
C PRO A 105 -2.13 10.38 -11.81
N PRO A 106 -3.01 10.05 -10.84
CA PRO A 106 -4.41 10.42 -10.93
C PRO A 106 -4.59 11.95 -10.97
N PRO A 107 -5.57 12.45 -11.73
CA PRO A 107 -5.80 13.89 -11.86
C PRO A 107 -6.14 14.51 -10.51
N GLY A 108 -5.63 15.73 -10.27
CA GLY A 108 -5.87 16.47 -9.04
C GLY A 108 -5.19 15.90 -7.79
N TYR A 109 -4.30 14.90 -7.95
CA TYR A 109 -3.40 14.46 -6.90
C TYR A 109 -2.01 15.02 -7.16
N ASP A 110 -1.42 15.63 -6.14
CA ASP A 110 -0.02 16.02 -6.14
C ASP A 110 0.61 15.58 -4.82
N LEU A 111 1.84 15.11 -4.89
CA LEU A 111 2.53 14.47 -3.79
C LEU A 111 3.96 14.95 -3.76
N VAL A 112 4.38 15.52 -2.65
CA VAL A 112 5.78 15.83 -2.36
C VAL A 112 6.28 14.78 -1.37
N ILE A 113 7.36 14.09 -1.74
CA ILE A 113 7.93 13.02 -0.92
C ILE A 113 9.12 13.56 -0.15
N GLU A 114 9.01 13.51 1.18
CA GLU A 114 10.12 13.75 2.09
C GLU A 114 10.54 12.40 2.71
N PRO A 115 11.74 11.89 2.39
CA PRO A 115 12.26 10.68 3.01
C PRO A 115 12.35 10.83 4.53
N GLN A 116 11.86 9.83 5.26
CA GLN A 116 11.78 9.87 6.72
C GLN A 116 12.75 8.90 7.37
N PRO A 117 13.27 9.22 8.56
CA PRO A 117 13.96 8.23 9.39
C PRO A 117 13.04 7.03 9.68
N ALA A 118 13.62 5.83 9.73
CA ALA A 118 12.86 4.58 9.89
C ALA A 118 11.89 4.59 11.07
N ALA A 119 12.32 5.12 12.23
CA ALA A 119 11.46 5.21 13.42
C ALA A 119 10.21 6.08 13.19
N ILE A 120 10.34 7.18 12.42
CA ILE A 120 9.22 8.08 12.11
C ILE A 120 8.27 7.41 11.10
N ALA A 121 8.82 6.78 10.06
CA ALA A 121 8.03 6.06 9.07
C ALA A 121 7.24 4.90 9.72
N GLN A 122 7.90 4.12 10.59
CA GLN A 122 7.27 3.05 11.35
C GLN A 122 6.13 3.56 12.23
N GLN A 123 6.37 4.63 13.00
CA GLN A 123 5.35 5.20 13.87
C GLN A 123 4.13 5.66 13.06
N ARG A 124 4.33 6.41 11.98
CA ARG A 124 3.24 6.89 11.11
C ARG A 124 2.47 5.75 10.45
N TYR A 125 3.17 4.69 10.02
CA TYR A 125 2.52 3.50 9.47
C TYR A 125 1.64 2.81 10.50
N LEU A 126 2.14 2.62 11.73
CA LEU A 126 1.40 1.99 12.82
C LEU A 126 0.20 2.83 13.26
N ASP A 127 0.35 4.15 13.35
CA ASP A 127 -0.77 5.06 13.67
C ASP A 127 -1.85 4.98 12.60
N ARG A 128 -1.46 4.96 11.33
CA ARG A 128 -2.42 4.81 10.24
C ARG A 128 -3.10 3.45 10.24
N TYR A 129 -2.34 2.39 10.53
CA TYR A 129 -2.88 1.04 10.70
C TYR A 129 -3.91 1.01 11.83
N ARG A 130 -3.65 1.60 13.01
CA ARG A 130 -4.59 1.62 14.14
C ARG A 130 -5.91 2.25 13.74
N VAL A 131 -5.89 3.43 13.11
CA VAL A 131 -7.10 4.12 12.64
C VAL A 131 -7.93 3.23 11.70
N LEU A 132 -7.28 2.56 10.74
CA LEU A 132 -7.98 1.68 9.81
C LEU A 132 -8.46 0.38 10.48
N ALA A 133 -7.68 -0.18 11.40
CA ALA A 133 -7.98 -1.39 12.15
C ALA A 133 -9.18 -1.19 13.09
N GLU A 134 -9.28 -0.05 13.75
CA GLU A 134 -10.47 0.36 14.52
C GLU A 134 -11.69 0.47 13.61
N ALA A 135 -11.56 1.15 12.47
CA ALA A 135 -12.66 1.35 11.52
C ALA A 135 -13.21 0.05 10.90
N VAL A 136 -12.43 -1.04 10.92
CA VAL A 136 -12.88 -2.37 10.47
C VAL A 136 -13.21 -3.32 11.62
N GLY A 137 -13.06 -2.89 12.88
CA GLY A 137 -13.37 -3.69 14.07
C GLY A 137 -12.30 -4.72 14.47
N ILE A 138 -11.06 -4.60 13.97
CA ILE A 138 -9.94 -5.45 14.40
C ILE A 138 -9.43 -5.02 15.78
N LEU A 139 -9.29 -3.70 15.99
CA LEU A 139 -8.94 -3.13 17.28
C LEU A 139 -10.21 -2.57 17.94
N PRO A 140 -10.31 -2.65 19.28
CA PRO A 140 -11.35 -1.91 19.98
C PRO A 140 -11.19 -0.42 19.67
N GLY A 141 -12.30 0.28 19.46
CA GLY A 141 -12.27 1.74 19.39
C GLY A 141 -11.71 2.31 20.70
N ALA A 142 -11.20 3.54 20.67
CA ALA A 142 -10.71 4.20 21.87
C ALA A 142 -11.81 4.20 22.97
N ASP A 143 -11.66 3.31 23.94
CA ASP A 143 -12.55 3.23 25.09
C ASP A 143 -12.39 4.52 25.90
N ALA A 144 -13.50 5.22 26.14
CA ALA A 144 -13.56 6.46 26.93
C ALA A 144 -13.26 6.26 28.43
N TRP A 145 -12.71 5.10 28.83
CA TRP A 145 -12.47 4.72 30.22
C TRP A 145 -11.03 4.93 30.68
N HIS A 146 -10.10 5.30 29.78
CA HIS A 146 -8.72 5.60 30.15
C HIS A 146 -8.51 7.11 30.35
N THR A 147 -9.16 7.66 31.37
CA THR A 147 -8.71 8.87 32.07
C THR A 147 -8.36 8.47 33.49
N GLU A 148 -7.08 8.17 33.73
CA GLU A 148 -6.43 8.32 35.04
C GLU A 148 -5.03 8.91 34.83
#